data_AF-A0A7S3HF04-F1
#
_entry.id   AF-A0A7S3HF04-F1
#
_cell.length_a   1.000
_cell.length_b   1.000
_cell.length_c   1.000
_cell.angle_alpha   90.00
_cell.angle_beta   90.00
_cell.angle_gamma   90.00
#
_symmetry.space_group_name_H-M   'P 1'
#
loop_
_entity.id
_entity.type
_entity.pdbx_description
1 polymer ?
#
loop_
_entity_poly.entity_id
_entity_poly.type
_entity_poly.pdbx_seq_one_letter_code
_entity_poly.pdbx_strand_id
1 'polypeptide(L)'
;IAFSIGNKLRRCTRGMAEFVDEVFVPPVGEVSLLEKKQIPVCEQPEPFDEHYAFTRGTLDIGPFKEKLLSLPPEMWEDENQMGNVRITRPAHDAWGIKKIVFNFCDDFLLKVLDFPWSQLPEWRELLSSVYAAMGIDESKVVRSLLASIPPGVTIPVHHDTGYWVKHTHRCHLAIVTHKDIVFKVGPTPELMKRYSFDEGRIVELNNQAKHFVTNGSADTHRVHLIFDYVDDHPIKQRFLLQPGEKVYQTRRSIDLEREVQDAEVERRKAPTFVIIGAQKCGTTSMYEYLCQHPLVVRGKRRETHYFDWRYNHKIADTDAAAHLKFYMNFFHAEALDKHISLITGESTPSYLLHTDVVIPRMQRICPWAKLIVMLRNPTDRAFSQYQMCMDQSGTPEQLKVRGESAYTGKSFETVIREEIKFLQECGISPTVSDDTWREKVLQHMPMTHGGHSIVARGLYVLQLRPWKAQWPADQISVHSLSEIKGTKGDIQRTMDDVFDYLHLPPHDCIDVEAKNTRKYEPMSAESRAILNEFY
;
A
#
# COMPACT_ATOMS: atom_id res chain seq x y z
N ILE A 1 -6.99 10.37 1.10
CA ILE A 1 -7.81 10.49 -0.14
C ILE A 1 -8.79 9.34 -0.15
N ALA A 2 -10.04 9.64 0.17
CA ALA A 2 -11.12 8.67 0.12
C ALA A 2 -11.38 8.32 -1.35
N PHE A 3 -11.19 7.06 -1.72
CA PHE A 3 -11.76 6.55 -2.96
C PHE A 3 -13.28 6.61 -2.80
N SER A 4 -13.88 7.60 -3.46
CA SER A 4 -15.32 7.74 -3.63
C SER A 4 -15.81 6.57 -4.48
N ILE A 5 -16.20 5.48 -3.82
CA ILE A 5 -17.14 4.52 -4.39
C ILE A 5 -18.50 5.19 -4.19
N GLY A 6 -19.06 5.71 -5.27
CA GLY A 6 -20.35 6.40 -5.26
C GLY A 6 -21.44 5.51 -4.66
N ASN A 7 -21.85 5.83 -3.44
CA ASN A 7 -23.03 5.24 -2.80
C ASN A 7 -24.29 5.74 -3.53
N LYS A 8 -24.83 4.92 -4.44
CA LYS A 8 -26.27 4.96 -4.74
C LYS A 8 -26.99 4.14 -3.67
N LEU A 9 -27.29 4.78 -2.54
CA LEU A 9 -28.29 4.31 -1.59
C LEU A 9 -29.67 4.33 -2.28
N ARG A 10 -30.02 3.24 -2.97
CA ARG A 10 -31.41 2.96 -3.29
C ARG A 10 -32.04 2.38 -2.02
N ARG A 11 -32.94 3.14 -1.39
CA ARG A 11 -33.93 2.60 -0.45
C ARG A 11 -34.76 1.57 -1.22
N CYS A 12 -34.41 0.29 -1.07
CA CYS A 12 -35.23 -0.80 -1.57
C CYS A 12 -36.21 -1.18 -0.46
N THR A 13 -37.30 -0.44 -0.34
CA THR A 13 -38.50 -0.91 0.37
C THR A 13 -39.23 -1.86 -0.57
N ARG A 14 -38.83 -3.13 -0.57
CA ARG A 14 -39.62 -4.22 -1.16
C ARG A 14 -39.85 -5.27 -0.08
N GLY A 15 -41.13 -5.58 0.13
CA GLY A 15 -41.64 -6.33 1.26
C GLY A 15 -40.97 -7.69 1.46
N MET A 16 -41.06 -8.15 2.71
CA MET A 16 -40.72 -9.50 3.14
C MET A 16 -41.48 -10.52 2.27
N ALA A 17 -40.83 -10.98 1.20
CA ALA A 17 -41.12 -12.30 0.67
C ALA A 17 -40.42 -13.28 1.61
N GLU A 18 -41.17 -14.26 2.14
CA GLU A 18 -40.63 -15.39 2.88
C GLU A 18 -39.66 -16.14 1.96
N PHE A 19 -38.36 -15.84 2.07
CA PHE A 19 -37.32 -16.71 1.54
C PHE A 19 -37.28 -17.95 2.43
N VAL A 20 -37.94 -19.02 2.00
CA VAL A 20 -37.78 -20.37 2.53
C VAL A 20 -36.42 -20.92 2.04
N ASP A 21 -35.34 -20.22 2.37
CA ASP A 21 -34.00 -20.75 2.18
C ASP A 21 -33.74 -21.76 3.29
N GLU A 22 -33.34 -22.99 2.92
CA GLU A 22 -32.87 -24.01 3.85
C GLU A 22 -31.80 -23.41 4.77
N VAL A 23 -31.95 -23.62 6.08
CA VAL A 23 -31.01 -23.14 7.09
C VAL A 23 -30.08 -24.29 7.46
N PHE A 24 -28.81 -24.16 7.12
CA PHE A 24 -27.79 -25.15 7.42
C PHE A 24 -27.20 -24.92 8.81
N VAL A 25 -26.98 -26.00 9.56
CA VAL A 25 -26.10 -25.95 10.73
C VAL A 25 -24.66 -26.10 10.21
N PRO A 26 -23.71 -25.20 10.60
CA PRO A 26 -22.32 -25.35 10.18
C PRO A 26 -21.77 -26.73 10.57
N PRO A 27 -21.24 -27.53 9.62
CA PRO A 27 -20.69 -28.85 9.94
C PRO A 27 -19.48 -28.72 10.87
N VAL A 28 -19.16 -29.78 11.61
CA VAL A 28 -17.92 -29.81 12.40
C VAL A 28 -16.72 -29.83 11.46
N GLY A 29 -15.74 -28.97 11.72
CA GLY A 29 -14.53 -28.89 10.91
C GLY A 29 -13.77 -27.59 11.14
N GLU A 30 -12.88 -27.26 10.21
CA GLU A 30 -12.05 -26.06 10.25
C GLU A 30 -11.72 -25.52 8.87
N VAL A 31 -11.32 -24.26 8.81
CA VAL A 31 -10.82 -23.63 7.58
C VAL A 31 -9.32 -23.81 7.48
N SER A 32 -8.84 -24.48 6.42
CA SER A 32 -7.41 -24.60 6.13
C SER A 32 -6.80 -23.28 5.63
N LEU A 33 -5.70 -22.84 6.26
CA LEU A 33 -4.95 -21.64 5.87
C LEU A 33 -3.94 -21.87 4.73
N LEU A 34 -3.40 -23.09 4.59
CA LEU A 34 -2.18 -23.36 3.82
C LEU A 34 -2.33 -23.20 2.30
N GLU A 35 -3.51 -23.49 1.73
CA GLU A 35 -3.69 -23.47 0.26
C GLU A 35 -4.92 -22.68 -0.21
N LYS A 36 -5.99 -22.63 0.60
CA LYS A 36 -7.30 -22.11 0.17
C LYS A 36 -7.57 -20.65 0.51
N LYS A 37 -6.62 -19.99 1.19
CA LYS A 37 -6.79 -18.62 1.69
C LYS A 37 -5.83 -17.62 1.08
N GLN A 38 -5.10 -17.99 0.03
CA GLN A 38 -4.18 -17.06 -0.64
C GLN A 38 -4.89 -16.11 -1.61
N ILE A 39 -6.02 -16.54 -2.18
CA ILE A 39 -6.83 -15.76 -3.12
C ILE A 39 -8.30 -15.77 -2.69
N PRO A 40 -9.03 -14.65 -2.86
CA PRO A 40 -10.45 -14.59 -2.53
C PRO A 40 -11.23 -15.75 -3.15
N VAL A 41 -12.17 -16.33 -2.40
CA VAL A 41 -12.89 -17.54 -2.87
C VAL A 41 -13.60 -17.30 -4.21
N CYS A 42 -14.13 -16.09 -4.43
CA CYS A 42 -14.77 -15.71 -5.69
C CYS A 42 -13.82 -15.63 -6.90
N GLU A 43 -12.50 -15.65 -6.67
CA GLU A 43 -11.46 -15.64 -7.70
C GLU A 43 -10.83 -17.03 -7.89
N GLN A 44 -11.22 -18.01 -7.07
CA GLN A 44 -10.75 -19.40 -7.21
C GLN A 44 -11.45 -20.10 -8.38
N PRO A 45 -10.76 -21.02 -9.07
CA PRO A 45 -11.39 -21.84 -10.10
C PRO A 45 -12.39 -22.82 -9.47
N GLU A 46 -13.43 -23.16 -10.23
CA GLU A 46 -14.34 -24.26 -9.89
C GLU A 46 -13.63 -25.63 -9.94
N PRO A 47 -14.09 -26.64 -9.18
CA PRO A 47 -15.27 -26.64 -8.31
C PRO A 47 -15.03 -25.96 -6.96
N PHE A 48 -16.07 -25.27 -6.47
CA PHE A 48 -16.07 -24.62 -5.16
C PHE A 48 -16.26 -25.62 -4.01
N ASP A 49 -15.71 -25.29 -2.84
CA ASP A 49 -15.97 -26.04 -1.61
C ASP A 49 -17.46 -26.04 -1.23
N GLU A 50 -17.90 -27.11 -0.58
CA GLU A 50 -19.30 -27.28 -0.18
C GLU A 50 -19.71 -26.35 0.98
N HIS A 51 -18.75 -26.06 1.87
CA HIS A 51 -18.93 -25.32 3.12
C HIS A 51 -17.84 -24.26 3.32
N TYR A 52 -18.25 -23.13 3.90
CA TYR A 52 -17.38 -21.98 4.21
C TYR A 52 -17.52 -21.52 5.66
N ALA A 53 -18.31 -22.24 6.45
CA ALA A 53 -18.50 -22.02 7.88
C ALA A 53 -18.48 -23.39 8.57
N PHE A 54 -17.73 -23.49 9.66
CA PHE A 54 -17.51 -24.75 10.37
C PHE A 54 -17.69 -24.55 11.88
N THR A 55 -18.30 -25.52 12.54
CA THR A 55 -18.39 -25.57 14.00
C THR A 55 -17.06 -26.05 14.58
N ARG A 56 -16.44 -25.20 15.41
CA ARG A 56 -15.19 -25.51 16.13
C ARG A 56 -15.41 -25.99 17.56
N GLY A 57 -16.59 -25.72 18.12
CA GLY A 57 -16.94 -26.12 19.48
C GLY A 57 -18.18 -25.40 20.00
N THR A 58 -18.46 -25.62 21.29
CA THR A 58 -19.55 -25.01 22.04
C THR A 58 -19.06 -24.55 23.40
N LEU A 59 -19.57 -23.42 23.87
CA LEU A 59 -19.24 -22.84 25.17
C LEU A 59 -20.52 -22.45 25.91
N ASP A 60 -20.52 -22.60 27.23
CA ASP A 60 -21.55 -21.98 28.06
C ASP A 60 -21.36 -20.45 28.07
N ILE A 61 -22.36 -19.75 27.52
CA ILE A 61 -22.35 -18.29 27.38
C ILE A 61 -23.12 -17.58 28.49
N GLY A 62 -23.63 -18.28 29.50
CA GLY A 62 -24.28 -17.68 30.67
C GLY A 62 -23.48 -16.52 31.26
N PRO A 63 -22.18 -16.71 31.57
CA PRO A 63 -21.31 -15.64 32.09
C PRO A 63 -21.18 -14.43 31.15
N PHE A 64 -21.13 -14.64 29.83
CA PHE A 64 -21.11 -13.54 28.85
C PHE A 64 -22.42 -12.74 28.87
N LYS A 65 -23.57 -13.42 28.93
CA LYS A 65 -24.88 -12.77 28.99
C LYS A 65 -25.04 -11.97 30.28
N GLU A 66 -24.66 -12.52 31.42
CA GLU A 66 -24.68 -11.82 32.71
C GLU A 66 -23.81 -10.56 32.69
N LYS A 67 -22.59 -10.66 32.15
CA LYS A 67 -21.71 -9.49 32.02
C LYS A 67 -22.32 -8.43 31.11
N LEU A 68 -22.86 -8.80 29.95
CA LEU A 68 -23.51 -7.86 29.04
C LEU A 68 -24.74 -7.17 29.67
N LEU A 69 -25.54 -7.91 30.43
CA LEU A 69 -26.70 -7.36 31.16
C LEU A 69 -26.30 -6.42 32.31
N SER A 70 -25.11 -6.60 32.89
CA SER A 70 -24.59 -5.71 33.95
C SER A 70 -24.14 -4.34 33.43
N LEU A 71 -23.93 -4.21 32.12
CA LEU A 71 -23.47 -2.97 31.50
C LEU A 71 -24.68 -2.08 31.14
N PRO A 72 -24.55 -0.74 31.22
CA PRO A 72 -25.62 0.18 30.85
C PRO A 72 -25.80 0.23 29.33
N PRO A 73 -27.03 0.23 28.75
CA PRO A 73 -27.29 0.10 27.31
C PRO A 73 -26.45 0.99 26.37
N GLU A 74 -26.08 2.17 26.85
CA GLU A 74 -25.23 3.14 26.16
C GLU A 74 -23.75 2.74 26.05
N MET A 75 -23.31 1.64 26.67
CA MET A 75 -21.92 1.13 26.63
C MET A 75 -21.44 0.80 25.21
N TRP A 76 -22.38 0.54 24.30
CA TRP A 76 -22.13 0.26 22.89
C TRP A 76 -21.64 1.48 22.12
N GLU A 77 -21.80 2.68 22.67
CA GLU A 77 -21.23 3.91 22.13
C GLU A 77 -19.80 4.08 22.61
N ASP A 78 -18.88 4.38 21.68
CA ASP A 78 -17.46 4.57 21.96
C ASP A 78 -17.22 5.64 23.04
N GLU A 79 -18.13 6.62 23.15
CA GLU A 79 -18.07 7.68 24.16
C GLU A 79 -18.15 7.18 25.60
N ASN A 80 -18.89 6.09 25.82
CA ASN A 80 -19.24 5.58 27.13
C ASN A 80 -18.34 4.42 27.60
N GLN A 81 -17.38 3.99 26.78
CA GLN A 81 -16.40 2.95 27.12
C GLN A 81 -15.23 3.54 27.93
N MET A 82 -15.55 4.14 29.08
CA MET A 82 -14.58 4.79 29.95
C MET A 82 -13.52 3.80 30.44
N GLY A 83 -12.25 4.21 30.39
CA GLY A 83 -11.11 3.36 30.72
C GLY A 83 -10.67 2.42 29.60
N ASN A 84 -11.32 2.43 28.43
CA ASN A 84 -10.87 1.75 27.22
C ASN A 84 -10.29 2.73 26.17
N VAL A 85 -9.85 2.22 25.03
CA VAL A 85 -9.41 3.04 23.87
C VAL A 85 -10.51 3.13 22.82
N ARG A 86 -10.66 4.31 22.21
CA ARG A 86 -11.61 4.54 21.09
C ARG A 86 -10.95 4.22 19.75
N ILE A 87 -11.66 3.50 18.88
CA ILE A 87 -11.20 3.19 17.53
C ILE A 87 -12.29 3.50 16.49
N THR A 88 -12.06 4.52 15.66
CA THR A 88 -12.95 4.86 14.55
C THR A 88 -12.65 3.98 13.34
N ARG A 89 -13.66 3.23 12.86
CA ARG A 89 -13.62 2.38 11.67
C ARG A 89 -14.59 2.93 10.61
N PRO A 90 -14.15 3.82 9.70
CA PRO A 90 -15.04 4.61 8.83
C PRO A 90 -16.12 3.82 8.06
N ALA A 91 -15.85 2.58 7.64
CA ALA A 91 -16.81 1.75 6.91
C ALA A 91 -17.83 1.02 7.82
N HIS A 92 -17.38 0.48 8.96
CA HIS A 92 -18.26 -0.29 9.86
C HIS A 92 -19.15 0.65 10.68
N ASP A 93 -18.58 1.78 11.11
CA ASP A 93 -19.31 2.81 11.87
C ASP A 93 -20.40 3.43 10.98
N ALA A 94 -20.14 3.57 9.67
CA ALA A 94 -21.14 4.02 8.71
C ALA A 94 -22.33 3.06 8.53
N TRP A 95 -22.18 1.78 8.90
CA TRP A 95 -23.27 0.79 8.88
C TRP A 95 -24.02 0.71 10.23
N GLY A 96 -23.63 1.49 11.24
CA GLY A 96 -24.28 1.52 12.54
C GLY A 96 -23.96 0.33 13.45
N ILE A 97 -22.94 -0.46 13.11
CA ILE A 97 -22.49 -1.60 13.93
C ILE A 97 -21.79 -1.06 15.17
N LYS A 98 -22.17 -1.56 16.35
CA LYS A 98 -21.57 -1.20 17.63
C LYS A 98 -20.55 -2.26 18.06
N LYS A 99 -19.57 -1.87 18.87
CA LYS A 99 -18.45 -2.76 19.22
C LYS A 99 -17.81 -2.44 20.57
N ILE A 100 -17.24 -3.47 21.21
CA ILE A 100 -16.30 -3.34 22.32
C ILE A 100 -15.04 -4.10 21.89
N VAL A 101 -13.90 -3.41 21.82
CA VAL A 101 -12.64 -3.99 21.31
C VAL A 101 -11.73 -4.37 22.47
N PHE A 102 -11.16 -5.58 22.41
CA PHE A 102 -10.24 -6.13 23.40
C PHE A 102 -8.82 -6.21 22.88
N ASN A 103 -8.64 -6.65 21.64
CA ASN A 103 -7.36 -6.52 20.94
C ASN A 103 -7.58 -6.35 19.44
N PHE A 104 -6.62 -5.74 18.77
CA PHE A 104 -6.73 -5.45 17.34
C PHE A 104 -5.35 -5.33 16.69
N CYS A 105 -5.17 -6.00 15.57
CA CYS A 105 -3.96 -5.91 14.77
C CYS A 105 -4.06 -4.88 13.62
N ASP A 106 -2.92 -4.41 13.15
CA ASP A 106 -2.83 -3.73 11.87
C ASP A 106 -3.07 -4.69 10.68
N ASP A 107 -3.22 -4.16 9.46
CA ASP A 107 -3.57 -5.00 8.30
C ASP A 107 -2.45 -5.98 7.95
N PHE A 108 -1.20 -5.64 8.29
CA PHE A 108 0.02 -6.37 7.97
C PHE A 108 0.47 -7.37 9.06
N LEU A 109 -0.29 -7.52 10.15
CA LEU A 109 0.08 -8.38 11.31
C LEU A 109 1.44 -8.03 11.93
N LEU A 110 1.89 -6.78 11.81
CA LEU A 110 3.13 -6.33 12.41
C LEU A 110 2.93 -5.90 13.87
N LYS A 111 1.78 -5.29 14.15
CA LYS A 111 1.42 -4.80 15.48
C LYS A 111 0.09 -5.37 15.92
N VAL A 112 0.04 -5.87 17.16
CA VAL A 112 -1.18 -6.19 17.89
C VAL A 112 -1.32 -5.20 19.05
N LEU A 113 -2.47 -4.58 19.18
CA LEU A 113 -2.77 -3.64 20.25
C LEU A 113 -3.79 -4.27 21.19
N ASP A 114 -3.37 -4.49 22.44
CA ASP A 114 -4.26 -4.90 23.52
C ASP A 114 -4.89 -3.66 24.15
N PHE A 115 -6.21 -3.67 24.24
CA PHE A 115 -7.00 -2.60 24.81
C PHE A 115 -7.10 -2.81 26.32
N PRO A 116 -7.15 -1.75 27.16
CA PRO A 116 -7.15 -1.89 28.61
C PRO A 116 -8.22 -2.85 29.14
N TRP A 117 -9.41 -2.88 28.53
CA TRP A 117 -10.49 -3.76 28.95
C TRP A 117 -10.18 -5.26 28.77
N SER A 118 -9.26 -5.64 27.87
CA SER A 118 -8.79 -7.03 27.77
C SER A 118 -8.06 -7.51 29.02
N GLN A 119 -7.54 -6.57 29.82
CA GLN A 119 -6.77 -6.87 31.03
C GLN A 119 -7.62 -6.82 32.31
N LEU A 120 -8.89 -6.40 32.21
CA LEU A 120 -9.80 -6.41 33.35
C LEU A 120 -10.15 -7.87 33.69
N PRO A 121 -10.05 -8.30 34.97
CA PRO A 121 -10.26 -9.69 35.37
C PRO A 121 -11.56 -10.30 34.83
N GLU A 122 -12.65 -9.55 34.91
CA GLU A 122 -13.98 -9.99 34.42
C GLU A 122 -14.04 -10.29 32.92
N TRP A 123 -13.27 -9.58 32.08
CA TRP A 123 -13.25 -9.79 30.65
C TRP A 123 -12.21 -10.83 30.28
N ARG A 124 -11.06 -10.78 30.95
CA ARG A 124 -9.97 -11.72 30.74
C ARG A 124 -10.42 -13.15 31.00
N GLU A 125 -11.12 -13.41 32.11
CA GLU A 125 -11.65 -14.74 32.42
C GLU A 125 -12.59 -15.26 31.33
N LEU A 126 -13.52 -14.40 30.88
CA LEU A 126 -14.45 -14.73 29.79
C LEU A 126 -13.71 -15.03 28.48
N LEU A 127 -12.76 -14.19 28.07
CA LEU A 127 -12.00 -14.37 26.84
C LEU A 127 -11.11 -15.63 26.89
N SER A 128 -10.35 -15.81 27.97
CA SER A 128 -9.49 -16.99 28.14
C SER A 128 -10.30 -18.28 28.16
N SER A 129 -11.54 -18.29 28.66
CA SER A 129 -12.42 -19.48 28.60
C SER A 129 -12.74 -19.90 27.16
N VAL A 130 -12.94 -18.93 26.26
CA VAL A 130 -13.22 -19.18 24.83
C VAL A 130 -11.99 -19.79 24.16
N TYR A 131 -10.82 -19.19 24.40
CA TYR A 131 -9.56 -19.63 23.79
C TYR A 131 -9.17 -21.01 24.30
N ALA A 132 -9.30 -21.26 25.61
CA ALA A 132 -9.06 -22.56 26.22
C ALA A 132 -9.99 -23.65 25.66
N ALA A 133 -11.28 -23.35 25.45
CA ALA A 133 -12.23 -24.29 24.86
C ALA A 133 -11.86 -24.71 23.42
N MET A 134 -11.07 -23.90 22.73
CA MET A 134 -10.55 -24.21 21.39
C MET A 134 -9.10 -24.71 21.38
N GLY A 135 -8.44 -24.77 22.54
CA GLY A 135 -7.00 -25.09 22.62
C GLY A 135 -6.10 -24.01 22.01
N ILE A 136 -6.56 -22.76 21.96
CA ILE A 136 -5.82 -21.63 21.38
C ILE A 136 -5.00 -20.96 22.48
N ASP A 137 -3.71 -20.73 22.22
CA ASP A 137 -2.89 -19.82 23.02
C ASP A 137 -3.35 -18.37 22.79
N GLU A 138 -3.75 -17.69 23.87
CA GLU A 138 -4.19 -16.28 23.86
C GLU A 138 -3.13 -15.33 23.27
N SER A 139 -1.84 -15.70 23.35
CA SER A 139 -0.75 -14.94 22.73
C SER A 139 -0.87 -14.86 21.20
N LYS A 140 -1.55 -15.83 20.57
CA LYS A 140 -1.79 -15.93 19.13
C LYS A 140 -3.07 -15.23 18.67
N VAL A 141 -3.90 -14.73 19.59
CA VAL A 141 -5.10 -13.95 19.24
C VAL A 141 -4.68 -12.53 18.85
N VAL A 142 -4.96 -12.17 17.60
CA VAL A 142 -4.53 -10.89 17.01
C VAL A 142 -5.66 -9.87 16.91
N ARG A 143 -6.92 -10.34 16.91
CA ARG A 143 -8.11 -9.49 16.92
C ARG A 143 -9.16 -10.12 17.82
N SER A 144 -9.85 -9.33 18.62
CA SER A 144 -10.90 -9.78 19.52
C SER A 144 -11.81 -8.61 19.87
N LEU A 145 -13.10 -8.75 19.58
CA LEU A 145 -14.10 -7.73 19.84
C LEU A 145 -15.50 -8.35 20.00
N LEU A 146 -16.33 -7.73 20.82
CA LEU A 146 -17.77 -7.93 20.76
C LEU A 146 -18.34 -7.04 19.66
N ALA A 147 -19.13 -7.61 18.76
CA ALA A 147 -19.88 -6.89 17.74
C ALA A 147 -21.37 -6.99 18.06
N SER A 148 -22.05 -5.84 18.09
CA SER A 148 -23.48 -5.70 18.33
C SER A 148 -24.15 -5.08 17.11
N ILE A 149 -25.03 -5.84 16.46
CA ILE A 149 -25.79 -5.41 15.29
C ILE A 149 -27.20 -5.02 15.77
N PRO A 150 -27.59 -3.73 15.69
CA PRO A 150 -28.92 -3.29 16.10
C PRO A 150 -30.08 -3.89 15.26
N PRO A 151 -31.31 -3.86 15.75
CA PRO A 151 -32.52 -4.21 15.00
C PRO A 151 -32.59 -3.55 13.63
N GLY A 152 -32.99 -4.30 12.60
CA GLY A 152 -33.16 -3.82 11.23
C GLY A 152 -31.85 -3.53 10.45
N VAL A 153 -30.67 -3.64 11.08
CA VAL A 153 -29.40 -3.34 10.42
C VAL A 153 -28.98 -4.50 9.52
N THR A 154 -28.49 -4.15 8.32
CA THR A 154 -27.98 -5.09 7.32
C THR A 154 -26.55 -4.75 6.96
N ILE A 155 -25.69 -5.76 7.01
CA ILE A 155 -24.34 -5.71 6.45
C ILE A 155 -24.42 -6.32 5.06
N PRO A 156 -24.14 -5.55 3.99
CA PRO A 156 -24.29 -6.01 2.61
C PRO A 156 -23.29 -7.13 2.28
N VAL A 157 -23.49 -7.79 1.14
CA VAL A 157 -22.59 -8.84 0.67
C VAL A 157 -21.17 -8.29 0.50
N HIS A 158 -20.23 -8.87 1.24
CA HIS A 158 -18.82 -8.49 1.20
C HIS A 158 -17.93 -9.70 1.51
N HIS A 159 -16.61 -9.51 1.47
CA HIS A 159 -15.64 -10.39 2.09
C HIS A 159 -14.63 -9.52 2.85
N ASP A 160 -13.85 -10.12 3.73
CA ASP A 160 -12.78 -9.39 4.40
C ASP A 160 -11.62 -9.15 3.42
N THR A 161 -10.94 -8.01 3.58
CA THR A 161 -9.76 -7.67 2.77
C THR A 161 -8.62 -7.23 3.67
N GLY A 162 -7.39 -7.54 3.27
CA GLY A 162 -6.19 -7.18 4.02
C GLY A 162 -5.18 -8.31 4.03
N TYR A 163 -3.93 -7.98 4.35
CA TYR A 163 -2.86 -8.97 4.45
C TYR A 163 -3.13 -10.01 5.55
N TRP A 164 -3.66 -9.58 6.69
CA TRP A 164 -4.04 -10.47 7.81
C TRP A 164 -5.03 -11.58 7.44
N VAL A 165 -5.92 -11.34 6.47
CA VAL A 165 -7.03 -12.25 6.12
C VAL A 165 -6.53 -13.63 5.71
N LYS A 166 -5.41 -13.70 4.98
CA LYS A 166 -4.80 -14.96 4.52
C LYS A 166 -4.02 -15.70 5.61
N HIS A 167 -3.81 -15.07 6.77
CA HIS A 167 -2.94 -15.58 7.83
C HIS A 167 -3.66 -15.85 9.15
N THR A 168 -4.94 -15.51 9.26
CA THR A 168 -5.72 -15.73 10.48
C THR A 168 -6.85 -16.71 10.26
N HIS A 169 -7.22 -17.46 11.30
CA HIS A 169 -8.54 -18.07 11.44
C HIS A 169 -9.52 -17.02 11.94
N ARG A 170 -10.77 -17.01 11.46
CA ARG A 170 -11.80 -16.08 11.93
C ARG A 170 -12.93 -16.83 12.61
N CYS A 171 -13.11 -16.59 13.90
CA CYS A 171 -14.10 -17.29 14.71
C CYS A 171 -15.14 -16.34 15.28
N HIS A 172 -16.35 -16.87 15.42
CA HIS A 172 -17.52 -16.19 15.95
C HIS A 172 -18.12 -17.06 17.05
N LEU A 173 -18.13 -16.58 18.29
CA LEU A 173 -18.97 -17.12 19.34
C LEU A 173 -20.31 -16.37 19.32
N ALA A 174 -21.39 -17.09 19.09
CA ALA A 174 -22.74 -16.54 19.14
C ALA A 174 -23.20 -16.37 20.60
N ILE A 175 -23.44 -15.14 21.03
CA ILE A 175 -23.83 -14.83 22.43
C ILE A 175 -25.32 -14.48 22.50
N VAL A 176 -25.78 -13.58 21.63
CA VAL A 176 -27.20 -13.22 21.51
C VAL A 176 -27.59 -13.33 20.04
N THR A 177 -28.51 -14.24 19.74
CA THR A 177 -29.02 -14.50 18.38
C THR A 177 -30.52 -14.79 18.44
N HIS A 178 -31.18 -14.79 17.29
CA HIS A 178 -32.60 -15.12 17.18
C HIS A 178 -32.94 -15.64 15.77
N LYS A 179 -34.13 -16.22 15.62
CA LYS A 179 -34.61 -16.83 14.36
C LYS A 179 -34.66 -15.86 13.18
N ASP A 180 -34.88 -14.56 13.45
CA ASP A 180 -34.96 -13.52 12.42
C ASP A 180 -33.57 -13.05 11.93
N ILE A 181 -32.47 -13.67 12.39
CA ILE A 181 -31.15 -13.47 11.81
C ILE A 181 -31.03 -14.24 10.50
N VAL A 182 -30.59 -13.53 9.47
CA VAL A 182 -30.24 -14.11 8.17
C VAL A 182 -28.76 -13.91 7.96
N PHE A 183 -27.96 -14.94 8.24
CA PHE A 183 -26.55 -14.98 7.90
C PHE A 183 -26.34 -15.90 6.69
N LYS A 184 -25.65 -15.41 5.66
CA LYS A 184 -25.31 -16.18 4.47
C LYS A 184 -23.81 -16.14 4.21
N VAL A 185 -23.25 -17.26 3.74
CA VAL A 185 -21.86 -17.34 3.25
C VAL A 185 -21.75 -18.29 2.06
N GLY A 186 -20.89 -17.95 1.10
CA GLY A 186 -20.57 -18.81 -0.06
C GLY A 186 -19.52 -18.21 -0.99
N PRO A 187 -19.22 -18.89 -2.10
CA PRO A 187 -18.13 -18.48 -3.00
C PRO A 187 -18.48 -17.20 -3.77
N THR A 188 -19.73 -17.09 -4.23
CA THR A 188 -20.26 -15.92 -4.96
C THR A 188 -21.58 -15.47 -4.32
N PRO A 189 -22.06 -14.24 -4.60
CA PRO A 189 -23.33 -13.76 -4.06
C PRO A 189 -24.53 -14.67 -4.37
N GLU A 190 -24.51 -15.35 -5.52
CA GLU A 190 -25.58 -16.22 -6.02
C GLU A 190 -25.56 -17.61 -5.35
N LEU A 191 -24.40 -18.05 -4.87
CA LEU A 191 -24.18 -19.39 -4.32
C LEU A 191 -24.08 -19.40 -2.78
N MET A 192 -24.39 -18.28 -2.12
CA MET A 192 -24.36 -18.22 -0.65
C MET A 192 -25.49 -19.03 -0.03
N LYS A 193 -25.15 -19.87 0.96
CA LYS A 193 -26.10 -20.65 1.75
C LYS A 193 -26.37 -19.95 3.08
N ARG A 194 -27.57 -20.12 3.63
CA ARG A 194 -27.95 -19.59 4.94
C ARG A 194 -27.48 -20.52 6.04
N TYR A 195 -26.77 -20.00 7.04
CA TYR A 195 -26.30 -20.79 8.18
C TYR A 195 -26.87 -20.31 9.51
N SER A 196 -27.19 -21.23 10.42
CA SER A 196 -27.55 -20.90 11.80
C SER A 196 -26.30 -20.70 12.66
N PHE A 197 -26.34 -19.64 13.46
CA PHE A 197 -25.34 -19.38 14.50
C PHE A 197 -26.10 -19.44 15.82
N ASP A 198 -26.28 -20.65 16.32
CA ASP A 198 -26.99 -20.91 17.58
C ASP A 198 -26.14 -20.45 18.76
N GLU A 199 -26.79 -19.96 19.81
CA GLU A 199 -26.10 -19.45 21.00
C GLU A 199 -25.15 -20.50 21.61
N GLY A 200 -23.97 -20.05 22.03
CA GLY A 200 -22.91 -20.91 22.57
C GLY A 200 -22.06 -21.59 21.51
N ARG A 201 -22.47 -21.62 20.23
CA ARG A 201 -21.66 -22.22 19.17
C ARG A 201 -20.50 -21.29 18.76
N ILE A 202 -19.31 -21.88 18.64
CA ILE A 202 -18.14 -21.25 18.04
C ILE A 202 -18.06 -21.69 16.58
N VAL A 203 -18.27 -20.74 15.67
CA VAL A 203 -18.23 -20.96 14.23
C VAL A 203 -17.01 -20.28 13.64
N GLU A 204 -16.17 -21.05 12.95
CA GLU A 204 -15.11 -20.53 12.11
C GLU A 204 -15.63 -20.25 10.71
N LEU A 205 -15.31 -19.06 10.18
CA LEU A 205 -15.71 -18.60 8.86
C LEU A 205 -14.48 -18.53 7.94
N ASN A 206 -14.60 -19.00 6.71
CA ASN A 206 -13.68 -18.58 5.67
C ASN A 206 -14.01 -17.13 5.30
N ASN A 207 -13.33 -16.19 5.93
CA ASN A 207 -13.55 -14.74 5.78
C ASN A 207 -13.19 -14.18 4.39
N GLN A 208 -12.62 -14.99 3.49
CA GLN A 208 -12.48 -14.65 2.07
C GLN A 208 -13.69 -15.05 1.20
N ALA A 209 -14.60 -15.86 1.75
CA ALA A 209 -15.89 -16.14 1.12
C ALA A 209 -16.81 -14.91 1.21
N LYS A 210 -17.71 -14.79 0.23
CA LYS A 210 -18.77 -13.77 0.28
C LYS A 210 -19.68 -14.08 1.45
N HIS A 211 -19.97 -13.08 2.26
CA HIS A 211 -20.86 -13.21 3.40
C HIS A 211 -21.72 -11.96 3.61
N PHE A 212 -22.82 -12.18 4.30
CA PHE A 212 -23.91 -11.23 4.48
C PHE A 212 -24.62 -11.49 5.80
N VAL A 213 -25.09 -10.44 6.46
CA VAL A 213 -25.95 -10.60 7.63
C VAL A 213 -27.00 -9.50 7.72
N THR A 214 -28.24 -9.90 7.99
CA THR A 214 -29.32 -8.99 8.39
C THR A 214 -29.81 -9.36 9.77
N ASN A 215 -29.92 -8.36 10.65
CA ASN A 215 -30.71 -8.46 11.85
C ASN A 215 -32.16 -8.08 11.54
N GLY A 216 -33.03 -9.08 11.37
CA GLY A 216 -34.45 -8.88 11.10
C GLY A 216 -35.32 -8.68 12.35
N SER A 217 -34.74 -8.68 13.56
CA SER A 217 -35.51 -8.41 14.79
C SER A 217 -36.00 -6.96 14.81
N ALA A 218 -37.13 -6.75 15.49
CA ALA A 218 -37.72 -5.44 15.72
C ALA A 218 -37.11 -4.70 16.93
N ASP A 219 -36.58 -5.43 17.92
CA ASP A 219 -36.20 -4.88 19.23
C ASP A 219 -34.91 -5.47 19.82
N THR A 220 -34.38 -6.55 19.25
CA THR A 220 -33.28 -7.31 19.83
C THR A 220 -31.99 -7.12 19.02
N HIS A 221 -30.90 -6.83 19.72
CA HIS A 221 -29.55 -6.80 19.11
C HIS A 221 -29.02 -8.22 18.88
N ARG A 222 -28.22 -8.39 17.82
CA ARG A 222 -27.38 -9.59 17.64
C ARG A 222 -25.98 -9.30 18.18
N VAL A 223 -25.53 -10.12 19.14
CA VAL A 223 -24.22 -9.93 19.77
C VAL A 223 -23.35 -11.17 19.61
N HIS A 224 -22.15 -10.98 19.05
CA HIS A 224 -21.16 -12.03 18.86
C HIS A 224 -19.81 -11.56 19.40
N LEU A 225 -19.06 -12.45 20.04
CA LEU A 225 -17.62 -12.28 20.16
C LEU A 225 -16.98 -12.74 18.85
N ILE A 226 -16.25 -11.86 18.19
CA ILE A 226 -15.49 -12.14 16.97
C ILE A 226 -14.03 -12.04 17.31
N PHE A 227 -13.27 -13.08 16.98
CA PHE A 227 -11.83 -13.07 17.18
C PHE A 227 -11.11 -13.73 16.01
N ASP A 228 -9.89 -13.25 15.77
CA ASP A 228 -8.98 -13.77 14.78
C ASP A 228 -7.69 -14.23 15.48
N TYR A 229 -7.18 -15.41 15.14
CA TYR A 229 -5.92 -15.94 15.66
C TYR A 229 -5.05 -16.49 14.54
N VAL A 230 -3.74 -16.57 14.78
CA VAL A 230 -2.76 -17.11 13.82
C VAL A 230 -2.23 -18.47 14.30
N ASP A 231 -1.74 -19.30 13.37
CA ASP A 231 -0.98 -20.51 13.72
C ASP A 231 0.47 -20.14 14.03
N ASP A 232 1.35 -20.20 13.02
CA ASP A 232 2.79 -19.96 13.15
C ASP A 232 3.23 -18.60 12.56
N HIS A 233 2.27 -17.72 12.27
CA HIS A 233 2.59 -16.39 11.76
C HIS A 233 3.25 -15.54 12.87
N PRO A 234 4.45 -14.98 12.64
CA PRO A 234 5.14 -14.20 13.66
C PRO A 234 4.39 -12.89 13.95
N ILE A 235 4.11 -12.63 15.22
CA ILE A 235 3.64 -11.33 15.71
C ILE A 235 4.88 -10.53 16.11
N LYS A 236 5.22 -9.49 15.35
CA LYS A 236 6.48 -8.74 15.59
C LYS A 236 6.42 -7.89 16.85
N GLN A 237 5.28 -7.26 17.10
CA GLN A 237 5.09 -6.35 18.23
C GLN A 237 3.69 -6.50 18.81
N ARG A 238 3.58 -6.51 20.14
CA ARG A 238 2.31 -6.51 20.87
C ARG A 238 2.38 -5.47 21.99
N PHE A 239 1.43 -4.56 22.01
CA PHE A 239 1.44 -3.42 22.93
C PHE A 239 0.16 -3.37 23.74
N LEU A 240 0.29 -3.19 25.06
CA LEU A 240 -0.83 -2.75 25.88
C LEU A 240 -1.00 -1.24 25.75
N LEU A 241 -2.17 -0.81 25.29
CA LEU A 241 -2.53 0.60 25.22
C LEU A 241 -2.83 1.16 26.61
N GLN A 242 -2.61 2.45 26.78
CA GLN A 242 -2.96 3.14 28.03
C GLN A 242 -4.35 3.79 27.94
N PRO A 243 -5.13 3.84 29.02
CA PRO A 243 -6.39 4.57 29.03
C PRO A 243 -6.21 6.03 28.58
N GLY A 244 -7.02 6.47 27.61
CA GLY A 244 -6.94 7.82 27.04
C GLY A 244 -5.90 8.00 25.94
N GLU A 245 -5.09 6.99 25.63
CA GLU A 245 -4.20 7.00 24.48
C GLU A 245 -5.00 7.05 23.16
N LYS A 246 -4.52 7.85 22.20
CA LYS A 246 -5.11 7.91 20.86
C LYS A 246 -4.34 7.04 19.88
N VAL A 247 -5.09 6.33 19.06
CA VAL A 247 -4.58 5.53 17.95
C VAL A 247 -5.17 6.03 16.64
N TYR A 248 -4.34 6.16 15.62
CA TYR A 248 -4.75 6.60 14.29
C TYR A 248 -4.76 5.40 13.35
N GLN A 249 -5.96 4.90 13.04
CA GLN A 249 -6.13 3.84 12.06
C GLN A 249 -6.19 4.42 10.64
N THR A 250 -5.27 4.00 9.77
CA THR A 250 -5.45 4.14 8.31
C THR A 250 -6.25 2.95 7.78
N ARG A 251 -6.51 2.89 6.46
CA ARG A 251 -7.10 1.69 5.85
C ARG A 251 -6.30 0.42 6.15
N ARG A 252 -4.97 0.52 6.37
CA ARG A 252 -4.06 -0.64 6.43
C ARG A 252 -3.05 -0.66 7.60
N SER A 253 -2.95 0.40 8.39
CA SER A 253 -2.01 0.50 9.51
C SER A 253 -2.67 1.14 10.72
N ILE A 254 -2.04 0.97 11.88
CA ILE A 254 -2.41 1.66 13.10
C ILE A 254 -1.17 2.32 13.66
N ASP A 255 -1.23 3.65 13.78
CA ASP A 255 -0.15 4.48 14.29
C ASP A 255 -0.52 4.98 15.70
N LEU A 256 0.39 4.87 16.65
CA LEU A 256 0.16 5.31 18.03
C LEU A 256 0.50 6.80 18.17
N GLU A 257 -0.31 7.59 18.88
CA GLU A 257 -0.03 9.03 19.07
C GLU A 257 1.34 9.28 19.73
N ARG A 258 1.78 8.40 20.63
CA ARG A 258 3.13 8.48 21.24
C ARG A 258 4.26 8.27 20.23
N GLU A 259 4.07 7.42 19.21
CA GLU A 259 5.02 7.26 18.10
C GLU A 259 5.10 8.54 17.25
N VAL A 260 4.07 9.41 17.30
CA VAL A 260 4.06 10.73 16.66
C VAL A 260 4.88 11.73 17.47
N GLN A 261 4.90 11.59 18.79
CA GLN A 261 5.46 12.55 19.75
C GLN A 261 6.92 12.27 20.12
N ASP A 262 7.37 11.01 20.03
CA ASP A 262 8.77 10.66 20.24
C ASP A 262 9.65 11.17 19.09
N ALA A 263 10.56 12.09 19.41
CA ALA A 263 11.56 12.60 18.48
C ALA A 263 12.63 11.55 18.11
N GLU A 264 12.72 10.43 18.85
CA GLU A 264 13.64 9.32 18.59
C GLU A 264 13.13 8.34 17.51
N VAL A 265 11.81 8.24 17.31
CA VAL A 265 11.30 7.64 16.08
C VAL A 265 11.49 8.72 15.02
N GLU A 266 12.53 8.60 14.20
CA GLU A 266 12.65 9.42 12.99
C GLU A 266 11.33 9.32 12.22
N ARG A 267 10.46 10.32 12.36
CA ARG A 267 9.31 10.46 11.48
C ARG A 267 9.87 10.31 10.08
N ARG A 268 9.31 9.41 9.26
CA ARG A 268 9.69 9.30 7.85
C ARG A 268 9.32 10.62 7.19
N LYS A 269 10.26 11.58 7.22
CA LYS A 269 10.04 12.93 6.72
C LYS A 269 9.65 12.80 5.25
N ALA A 270 8.64 13.56 4.87
CA ALA A 270 8.14 13.56 3.50
C ALA A 270 8.91 14.60 2.64
N PRO A 271 9.17 14.30 1.35
CA PRO A 271 9.04 12.97 0.76
C PRO A 271 10.09 12.01 1.31
N THR A 272 9.70 10.73 1.39
CA THR A 272 10.51 9.64 1.93
C THR A 272 11.42 9.04 0.85
N PHE A 273 10.99 9.06 -0.40
CA PHE A 273 11.78 8.54 -1.52
C PHE A 273 11.72 9.43 -2.75
N VAL A 274 12.75 9.35 -3.60
CA VAL A 274 12.81 10.00 -4.91
C VAL A 274 13.43 9.05 -5.92
N ILE A 275 12.69 8.70 -6.98
CA ILE A 275 13.24 8.00 -8.14
C ILE A 275 13.91 9.03 -9.05
N ILE A 276 15.22 9.21 -8.90
CA ILE A 276 15.97 10.30 -9.53
C ILE A 276 16.34 10.03 -10.99
N GLY A 277 16.20 8.80 -11.46
CA GLY A 277 16.67 8.42 -12.79
C GLY A 277 16.70 6.92 -13.02
N ALA A 278 17.22 6.48 -14.15
CA ALA A 278 17.53 7.27 -15.33
C ALA A 278 16.31 7.35 -16.27
N GLN A 279 16.22 8.43 -17.05
CA GLN A 279 15.17 8.58 -18.04
C GLN A 279 15.21 7.41 -19.05
N LYS A 280 14.04 6.85 -19.36
CA LYS A 280 13.82 5.69 -20.27
C LYS A 280 14.25 4.33 -19.72
N CYS A 281 14.43 4.22 -18.41
CA CYS A 281 14.78 2.97 -17.72
C CYS A 281 13.61 2.33 -16.93
N GLY A 282 12.36 2.73 -17.17
CA GLY A 282 11.19 2.13 -16.49
C GLY A 282 10.83 2.77 -15.15
N THR A 283 11.31 3.99 -14.88
CA THR A 283 10.98 4.75 -13.65
C THR A 283 9.48 4.93 -13.43
N THR A 284 8.69 5.07 -14.50
CA THR A 284 7.22 5.11 -14.38
C THR A 284 6.70 3.77 -13.84
N SER A 285 7.08 2.64 -14.44
CA SER A 285 6.63 1.32 -13.95
C SER A 285 7.00 1.13 -12.48
N MET A 286 8.25 1.41 -12.11
CA MET A 286 8.71 1.33 -10.71
C MET A 286 7.84 2.19 -9.78
N TYR A 287 7.58 3.47 -10.14
CA TYR A 287 6.72 4.34 -9.35
C TYR A 287 5.27 3.82 -9.23
N GLU A 288 4.70 3.31 -10.33
CA GLU A 288 3.33 2.76 -10.32
C GLU A 288 3.24 1.48 -9.48
N TYR A 289 4.23 0.60 -9.53
CA TYR A 289 4.30 -0.61 -8.68
C TYR A 289 4.41 -0.23 -7.21
N LEU A 290 5.25 0.76 -6.89
CA LEU A 290 5.43 1.27 -5.52
C LEU A 290 4.14 1.91 -4.98
N CYS A 291 3.41 2.64 -5.82
CA CYS A 291 2.10 3.25 -5.47
C CYS A 291 0.95 2.24 -5.28
N GLN A 292 1.13 0.95 -5.60
CA GLN A 292 0.15 -0.08 -5.23
C GLN A 292 0.21 -0.40 -3.73
N HIS A 293 1.38 -0.22 -3.10
CA HIS A 293 1.53 -0.44 -1.68
C HIS A 293 0.61 0.53 -0.91
N PRO A 294 -0.25 0.05 0.00
CA PRO A 294 -1.31 0.89 0.55
C PRO A 294 -0.83 1.91 1.58
N LEU A 295 0.43 1.80 2.04
CA LEU A 295 1.11 2.84 2.81
C LEU A 295 1.82 3.89 1.95
N VAL A 296 1.72 3.81 0.62
CA VAL A 296 2.34 4.78 -0.28
C VAL A 296 1.26 5.72 -0.81
N VAL A 297 1.33 6.98 -0.38
CA VAL A 297 0.48 8.04 -0.88
C VAL A 297 1.08 8.57 -2.17
N ARG A 298 0.37 8.34 -3.29
CA ARG A 298 0.74 8.88 -4.59
C ARG A 298 0.84 10.42 -4.52
N GLY A 299 1.91 10.99 -5.06
CA GLY A 299 2.02 12.44 -5.24
C GLY A 299 0.94 12.99 -6.18
N LYS A 300 0.53 14.24 -5.98
CA LYS A 300 -0.35 14.98 -6.91
C LYS A 300 0.28 15.07 -8.30
N ARG A 301 1.62 15.05 -8.34
CA ARG A 301 2.41 15.01 -9.56
C ARG A 301 3.56 14.02 -9.39
N ARG A 302 3.68 13.05 -10.32
CA ARG A 302 4.78 12.07 -10.31
C ARG A 302 6.14 12.72 -10.55
N GLU A 303 6.25 13.51 -11.62
CA GLU A 303 7.49 14.22 -12.01
C GLU A 303 7.37 15.68 -11.54
N THR A 304 7.83 15.99 -10.33
CA THR A 304 7.64 17.35 -9.79
C THR A 304 8.56 18.35 -10.47
N HIS A 305 9.77 17.92 -10.86
CA HIS A 305 10.79 18.78 -11.44
C HIS A 305 11.16 19.97 -10.55
N TYR A 306 10.98 19.83 -9.24
CA TYR A 306 11.27 20.90 -8.30
C TYR A 306 12.76 21.20 -8.18
N PHE A 307 13.61 20.18 -8.17
CA PHE A 307 15.05 20.35 -7.97
C PHE A 307 15.82 20.68 -9.25
N ASP A 308 15.19 20.62 -10.42
CA ASP A 308 15.76 21.05 -11.70
C ASP A 308 15.14 22.39 -12.16
N TRP A 309 14.19 22.38 -13.08
CA TRP A 309 13.73 23.58 -13.79
C TRP A 309 12.49 24.25 -13.19
N ARG A 310 11.82 23.64 -12.19
CA ARG A 310 10.76 24.29 -11.40
C ARG A 310 11.20 24.78 -10.04
N TYR A 311 12.50 24.93 -9.82
CA TYR A 311 13.01 25.46 -8.58
C TYR A 311 12.51 26.89 -8.35
N ASN A 312 12.00 27.17 -7.16
CA ASN A 312 11.39 28.46 -6.86
C ASN A 312 12.45 29.47 -6.42
N HIS A 313 13.02 30.20 -7.38
CA HIS A 313 14.02 31.24 -7.15
C HIS A 313 13.52 32.48 -6.38
N LYS A 314 12.23 32.57 -6.06
CA LYS A 314 11.70 33.63 -5.18
C LYS A 314 11.89 33.32 -3.70
N ILE A 315 12.15 32.06 -3.37
CA ILE A 315 12.53 31.63 -2.03
C ILE A 315 14.04 31.76 -1.94
N ALA A 316 14.55 32.34 -0.85
CA ALA A 316 15.99 32.40 -0.64
C ALA A 316 16.55 30.98 -0.56
N ASP A 317 17.64 30.72 -1.28
CA ASP A 317 18.29 29.41 -1.33
C ASP A 317 18.58 28.84 0.07
N THR A 318 18.88 29.69 1.06
CA THR A 318 19.15 29.30 2.46
C THR A 318 17.90 28.92 3.25
N ASP A 319 16.70 29.24 2.77
CA ASP A 319 15.43 28.95 3.43
C ASP A 319 14.90 27.56 3.06
N ALA A 320 15.56 26.54 3.60
CA ALA A 320 15.21 25.14 3.39
C ALA A 320 13.75 24.83 3.77
N ALA A 321 13.23 25.46 4.83
CA ALA A 321 11.88 25.21 5.33
C ALA A 321 10.82 25.75 4.36
N ALA A 322 11.00 26.95 3.81
CA ALA A 322 10.11 27.49 2.80
C ALA A 322 10.16 26.68 1.49
N HIS A 323 11.35 26.23 1.08
CA HIS A 323 11.49 25.34 -0.07
C HIS A 323 10.77 24.01 0.15
N LEU A 324 10.96 23.36 1.31
CA LEU A 324 10.27 22.13 1.66
C LEU A 324 8.75 22.34 1.67
N LYS A 325 8.26 23.42 2.28
CA LYS A 325 6.82 23.75 2.28
C LYS A 325 6.26 23.90 0.86
N PHE A 326 6.99 24.57 -0.03
CA PHE A 326 6.57 24.70 -1.43
C PHE A 326 6.58 23.35 -2.14
N TYR A 327 7.63 22.56 -1.95
CA TYR A 327 7.79 21.24 -2.52
C TYR A 327 6.68 20.28 -2.06
N MET A 328 6.26 20.39 -0.81
CA MET A 328 5.15 19.59 -0.24
C MET A 328 3.80 19.83 -0.94
N ASN A 329 3.64 20.93 -1.69
CA ASN A 329 2.43 21.17 -2.50
C ASN A 329 2.24 20.16 -3.64
N PHE A 330 3.30 19.45 -4.06
CA PHE A 330 3.21 18.38 -5.05
C PHE A 330 2.71 17.05 -4.46
N PHE A 331 2.52 16.98 -3.14
CA PHE A 331 2.03 15.80 -2.44
C PHE A 331 0.73 16.10 -1.68
N HIS A 332 0.09 15.06 -1.18
CA HIS A 332 -1.05 15.15 -0.28
C HIS A 332 -0.56 15.22 1.17
N ALA A 333 0.16 16.30 1.52
CA ALA A 333 0.76 16.50 2.84
C ALA A 333 -0.25 16.32 3.98
N GLU A 334 -1.49 16.77 3.76
CA GLU A 334 -2.61 16.62 4.69
C GLU A 334 -2.93 15.17 5.08
N ALA A 335 -2.59 14.21 4.21
CA ALA A 335 -2.78 12.79 4.48
C ALA A 335 -1.65 12.20 5.34
N LEU A 336 -0.49 12.85 5.42
CA LEU A 336 0.71 12.33 6.08
C LEU A 336 0.81 12.77 7.55
N ASP A 337 0.34 13.97 7.88
CA ASP A 337 0.51 14.58 9.21
C ASP A 337 0.00 13.73 10.38
N LYS A 338 -1.02 12.90 10.15
CA LYS A 338 -1.68 12.06 11.16
C LYS A 338 -1.34 10.57 11.06
N HIS A 339 -0.56 10.19 10.05
CA HIS A 339 -0.36 8.79 9.69
C HIS A 339 1.11 8.55 9.35
N ILE A 340 1.93 8.32 10.37
CA ILE A 340 3.39 8.19 10.29
C ILE A 340 3.79 7.02 9.38
N SER A 341 2.99 5.96 9.37
CA SER A 341 3.22 4.79 8.52
C SER A 341 3.10 5.11 7.03
N LEU A 342 2.40 6.20 6.66
CA LEU A 342 2.27 6.61 5.28
C LEU A 342 3.54 7.31 4.80
N ILE A 343 4.01 6.88 3.63
CA ILE A 343 5.12 7.52 2.94
C ILE A 343 4.63 8.15 1.64
N THR A 344 5.38 9.11 1.13
CA THR A 344 5.19 9.65 -0.22
C THR A 344 6.53 9.90 -0.87
N GLY A 345 6.52 10.04 -2.19
CA GLY A 345 7.71 10.27 -2.97
C GLY A 345 7.37 10.63 -4.39
N GLU A 346 8.41 10.94 -5.16
CA GLU A 346 8.28 11.31 -6.56
C GLU A 346 9.18 10.45 -7.47
N SER A 347 9.00 10.59 -8.77
CA SER A 347 9.88 10.01 -9.77
C SER A 347 10.17 11.06 -10.83
N THR A 348 11.28 11.79 -10.69
CA THR A 348 11.79 12.73 -11.71
C THR A 348 13.12 12.24 -12.27
N PRO A 349 13.11 11.56 -13.44
CA PRO A 349 14.31 10.88 -13.94
C PRO A 349 15.43 11.78 -14.45
N SER A 350 15.17 13.10 -14.58
CA SER A 350 16.17 14.09 -14.98
C SER A 350 17.12 14.46 -13.85
N TYR A 351 16.75 14.21 -12.59
CA TYR A 351 17.56 14.55 -11.42
C TYR A 351 18.92 13.85 -11.41
N LEU A 352 19.01 12.64 -11.98
CA LEU A 352 20.26 11.89 -12.05
C LEU A 352 21.36 12.62 -12.85
N LEU A 353 21.00 13.45 -13.84
CA LEU A 353 21.96 14.06 -14.76
C LEU A 353 22.59 15.37 -14.23
N HIS A 354 21.77 16.34 -13.83
CA HIS A 354 22.23 17.70 -13.47
C HIS A 354 22.72 17.77 -12.01
N THR A 355 23.74 16.97 -11.71
CA THR A 355 24.22 16.70 -10.35
C THR A 355 24.68 17.95 -9.60
N ASP A 356 25.30 18.90 -10.29
CA ASP A 356 25.82 20.16 -9.76
C ASP A 356 24.72 21.09 -9.21
N VAL A 357 23.51 20.99 -9.77
CA VAL A 357 22.36 21.79 -9.35
C VAL A 357 21.44 21.01 -8.41
N VAL A 358 21.16 19.75 -8.73
CA VAL A 358 20.15 18.95 -8.06
C VAL A 358 20.62 18.46 -6.68
N ILE A 359 21.87 17.98 -6.57
CA ILE A 359 22.39 17.42 -5.32
C ILE A 359 22.38 18.48 -4.20
N PRO A 360 22.94 19.70 -4.38
CA PRO A 360 22.96 20.70 -3.31
C PRO A 360 21.55 21.13 -2.87
N ARG A 361 20.60 21.20 -3.81
CA ARG A 361 19.20 21.53 -3.50
C ARG A 361 18.54 20.42 -2.69
N MET A 362 18.70 19.17 -3.09
CA MET A 362 18.13 18.02 -2.36
C MET A 362 18.75 17.85 -0.98
N GLN A 363 20.07 17.99 -0.83
CA GLN A 363 20.74 17.93 0.48
C GLN A 363 20.24 19.01 1.44
N ARG A 364 19.87 20.18 0.92
CA ARG A 364 19.34 21.26 1.74
C ARG A 364 17.88 21.02 2.16
N ILE A 365 17.07 20.46 1.26
CA ILE A 365 15.61 20.44 1.39
C ILE A 365 15.08 19.12 1.93
N CYS A 366 15.65 17.99 1.49
CA CYS A 366 15.24 16.65 1.90
C CYS A 366 16.44 15.66 1.97
N PRO A 367 17.47 15.93 2.78
CA PRO A 367 18.65 15.06 2.92
C PRO A 367 18.34 13.66 3.47
N TRP A 368 17.15 13.45 4.02
CA TRP A 368 16.69 12.15 4.51
C TRP A 368 16.10 11.25 3.41
N ALA A 369 15.83 11.78 2.22
CA ALA A 369 15.10 11.04 1.20
C ALA A 369 15.93 9.89 0.65
N LYS A 370 15.33 8.70 0.58
CA LYS A 370 15.93 7.52 -0.05
C LYS A 370 15.86 7.64 -1.57
N LEU A 371 16.99 7.48 -2.24
CA LEU A 371 17.09 7.60 -3.68
C LEU A 371 16.94 6.23 -4.34
N ILE A 372 16.22 6.19 -5.46
CA ILE A 372 16.08 5.00 -6.30
C ILE A 372 16.54 5.35 -7.71
N VAL A 373 17.39 4.51 -8.28
CA VAL A 373 17.90 4.63 -9.64
C VAL A 373 17.52 3.39 -10.44
N MET A 374 16.89 3.61 -11.60
CA MET A 374 16.61 2.59 -12.61
C MET A 374 17.58 2.72 -13.76
N LEU A 375 18.27 1.63 -14.11
CA LEU A 375 19.18 1.55 -15.25
C LEU A 375 18.62 0.64 -16.33
N ARG A 376 19.17 0.73 -17.54
CA ARG A 376 18.90 -0.15 -18.67
C ARG A 376 20.19 -0.28 -19.45
N ASN A 377 20.34 -1.29 -20.30
CA ASN A 377 21.36 -1.28 -21.33
C ASN A 377 21.41 0.12 -22.02
N PRO A 378 22.56 0.83 -22.01
CA PRO A 378 22.63 2.23 -22.38
C PRO A 378 22.39 2.45 -23.89
N THR A 379 22.74 1.48 -24.74
CA THR A 379 22.42 1.44 -26.18
C THR A 379 20.90 1.46 -26.40
N ASP A 380 20.18 0.54 -25.75
CA ASP A 380 18.74 0.47 -25.87
C ASP A 380 18.01 1.67 -25.22
N ARG A 381 18.62 2.26 -24.19
CA ARG A 381 18.13 3.46 -23.50
C ARG A 381 18.19 4.69 -24.42
N ALA A 382 19.33 4.90 -25.09
CA ALA A 382 19.52 5.98 -26.06
C ALA A 382 18.48 5.89 -27.19
N PHE A 383 18.28 4.69 -27.75
CA PHE A 383 17.25 4.46 -28.77
C PHE A 383 15.84 4.73 -28.28
N SER A 384 15.52 4.27 -27.07
CA SER A 384 14.21 4.50 -26.50
C SER A 384 13.94 6.00 -26.25
N GLN A 385 14.97 6.79 -25.97
CA GLN A 385 14.84 8.25 -25.86
C GLN A 385 14.64 8.88 -27.24
N TYR A 386 15.44 8.51 -28.24
CA TYR A 386 15.26 8.98 -29.62
C TYR A 386 13.84 8.72 -30.14
N GLN A 387 13.34 7.49 -29.99
CA GLN A 387 11.99 7.13 -30.38
C GLN A 387 10.93 7.95 -29.66
N MET A 388 11.15 8.29 -28.39
CA MET A 388 10.24 9.17 -27.64
C MET A 388 10.28 10.61 -28.16
N CYS A 389 11.44 11.13 -28.54
CA CYS A 389 11.60 12.49 -29.06
C CYS A 389 11.06 12.65 -30.48
N MET A 390 11.13 11.59 -31.30
CA MET A 390 10.61 11.59 -32.68
C MET A 390 9.11 11.26 -32.76
N ASP A 391 8.50 10.79 -31.67
CA ASP A 391 7.09 10.43 -31.61
C ASP A 391 6.20 11.69 -31.62
N GLN A 392 5.59 11.94 -32.77
CA GLN A 392 4.67 13.05 -33.03
C GLN A 392 3.24 12.79 -32.52
N SER A 393 2.97 11.63 -31.92
CA SER A 393 1.66 11.33 -31.33
C SER A 393 1.59 11.78 -29.86
N GLY A 394 0.55 12.54 -29.51
CA GLY A 394 0.33 12.97 -28.12
C GLY A 394 -0.41 14.29 -28.01
N THR A 395 -0.66 14.72 -26.76
CA THR A 395 -1.20 16.07 -26.50
C THR A 395 -0.11 17.14 -26.74
N PRO A 396 -0.49 18.41 -26.99
CA PRO A 396 0.48 19.50 -27.16
C PRO A 396 1.49 19.59 -26.01
N GLU A 397 1.06 19.36 -24.77
CA GLU A 397 1.94 19.35 -23.60
C GLU A 397 2.94 18.19 -23.65
N GLN A 398 2.50 17.00 -24.09
CA GLN A 398 3.37 15.84 -24.23
C GLN A 398 4.42 16.06 -25.32
N LEU A 399 4.04 16.65 -26.44
CA LEU A 399 4.95 16.96 -27.55
C LEU A 399 5.99 18.02 -27.11
N LYS A 400 5.54 19.08 -26.42
CA LYS A 400 6.41 20.08 -25.81
C LYS A 400 7.41 19.47 -24.82
N VAL A 401 6.97 18.52 -23.98
CA VAL A 401 7.83 17.82 -23.00
C VAL A 401 8.83 16.89 -23.69
N ARG A 402 8.48 16.28 -24.82
CA ARG A 402 9.38 15.42 -25.60
C ARG A 402 10.46 16.20 -26.36
N GLY A 403 10.43 17.53 -26.27
CA GLY A 403 11.41 18.42 -26.86
C GLY A 403 11.17 18.63 -28.35
N GLU A 404 9.89 18.72 -28.77
CA GLU A 404 9.43 19.11 -30.11
C GLU A 404 10.56 19.76 -30.92
N SER A 405 11.22 18.95 -31.76
CA SER A 405 12.27 19.31 -32.74
C SER A 405 13.77 19.08 -32.48
N ALA A 406 14.24 18.61 -31.31
CA ALA A 406 15.70 18.47 -31.09
C ALA A 406 16.42 17.60 -32.15
N TYR A 407 15.72 16.60 -32.70
CA TYR A 407 16.25 15.67 -33.71
C TYR A 407 15.40 15.62 -35.00
N THR A 408 14.50 16.57 -35.22
CA THR A 408 13.64 16.57 -36.42
C THR A 408 14.50 16.57 -37.69
N GLY A 409 14.21 15.64 -38.59
CA GLY A 409 14.96 15.47 -39.85
C GLY A 409 16.29 14.73 -39.73
N LYS A 410 16.70 14.31 -38.53
CA LYS A 410 17.93 13.52 -38.31
C LYS A 410 17.60 12.05 -38.07
N SER A 411 18.36 11.16 -38.71
CA SER A 411 18.31 9.72 -38.40
C SER A 411 18.92 9.46 -37.01
N PHE A 412 18.56 8.34 -36.39
CA PHE A 412 19.17 7.93 -35.11
C PHE A 412 20.69 7.84 -35.21
N GLU A 413 21.19 7.28 -36.32
CA GLU A 413 22.63 7.14 -36.57
C GLU A 413 23.35 8.50 -36.63
N THR A 414 22.78 9.47 -37.35
CA THR A 414 23.34 10.82 -37.42
C THR A 414 23.43 11.45 -36.03
N VAL A 415 22.36 11.33 -35.23
CA VAL A 415 22.32 11.88 -33.87
C VAL A 415 23.39 11.27 -32.98
N ILE A 416 23.53 9.94 -32.96
CA ILE A 416 24.53 9.29 -32.09
C ILE A 416 25.96 9.62 -32.53
N ARG A 417 26.24 9.69 -33.83
CA ARG A 417 27.59 10.02 -34.33
C ARG A 417 27.98 11.45 -33.97
N GLU A 418 27.06 12.41 -34.13
CA GLU A 418 27.29 13.80 -33.74
C GLU A 418 27.53 13.95 -32.23
N GLU A 419 26.71 13.30 -31.39
CA GLU A 419 26.89 13.37 -29.94
C GLU A 419 28.16 12.65 -29.46
N ILE A 420 28.50 11.49 -30.03
CA ILE A 420 29.76 10.78 -29.72
C ILE A 420 30.96 11.64 -30.10
N LYS A 421 30.96 12.24 -31.30
CA LYS A 421 32.02 13.14 -31.75
C LYS A 421 32.20 14.31 -30.79
N PHE A 422 31.11 14.96 -30.38
CA PHE A 422 31.14 16.03 -29.39
C PHE A 422 31.77 15.56 -28.06
N LEU A 423 31.34 14.41 -27.53
CA LEU A 423 31.89 13.87 -26.29
C LEU A 423 33.39 13.55 -26.40
N GLN A 424 33.83 13.02 -27.55
CA GLN A 424 35.24 12.75 -27.83
C GLN A 424 36.06 14.04 -27.94
N GLU A 425 35.55 15.08 -28.61
CA GLU A 425 36.20 16.39 -28.70
C GLU A 425 36.31 17.07 -27.32
N CYS A 426 35.33 16.84 -26.44
CA CYS A 426 35.42 17.25 -25.04
C CYS A 426 36.42 16.43 -24.22
N GLY A 427 36.91 15.30 -24.73
CA GLY A 427 37.80 14.38 -24.01
C GLY A 427 37.08 13.60 -22.91
N ILE A 428 35.80 13.29 -23.11
CA ILE A 428 34.99 12.56 -22.12
C ILE A 428 35.34 11.07 -22.17
N SER A 429 35.63 10.52 -21.01
CA SER A 429 35.86 9.10 -20.78
C SER A 429 35.25 8.68 -19.44
N PRO A 430 35.10 7.38 -19.15
CA PRO A 430 34.60 6.91 -17.86
C PRO A 430 35.45 7.35 -16.66
N THR A 431 36.69 7.78 -16.84
CA THR A 431 37.60 8.22 -15.77
C THR A 431 37.81 9.73 -15.74
N VAL A 432 37.09 10.48 -16.58
CA VAL A 432 37.16 11.95 -16.58
C VAL A 432 36.76 12.52 -15.22
N SER A 433 37.35 13.64 -14.82
CA SER A 433 37.00 14.30 -13.55
C SER A 433 35.58 14.86 -13.57
N ASP A 434 34.96 14.93 -12.40
CA ASP A 434 33.61 15.47 -12.25
C ASP A 434 33.52 16.94 -12.68
N ASP A 435 34.59 17.72 -12.48
CA ASP A 435 34.69 19.10 -12.96
C ASP A 435 34.67 19.19 -14.48
N THR A 436 35.43 18.32 -15.16
CA THR A 436 35.46 18.30 -16.63
C THR A 436 34.12 17.83 -17.20
N TRP A 437 33.49 16.83 -16.59
CA TRP A 437 32.12 16.40 -16.95
C TRP A 437 31.12 17.55 -16.79
N ARG A 438 31.17 18.27 -15.66
CA ARG A 438 30.31 19.42 -15.39
C ARG A 438 30.51 20.53 -16.43
N GLU A 439 31.75 20.99 -16.59
CA GLU A 439 32.09 22.15 -17.40
C GLU A 439 31.89 21.90 -18.90
N LYS A 440 32.35 20.75 -19.40
CA LYS A 440 32.29 20.47 -20.83
C LYS A 440 30.95 19.89 -21.28
N VAL A 441 30.22 19.22 -20.40
CA VAL A 441 29.00 18.49 -20.77
C VAL A 441 27.76 19.07 -20.11
N LEU A 442 27.68 19.06 -18.77
CA LEU A 442 26.43 19.43 -18.06
C LEU A 442 26.03 20.90 -18.26
N GLN A 443 26.99 21.83 -18.19
CA GLN A 443 26.72 23.27 -18.36
C GLN A 443 26.23 23.64 -19.77
N HIS A 444 26.52 22.80 -20.75
CA HIS A 444 26.09 22.99 -22.14
C HIS A 444 24.76 22.27 -22.44
N MET A 445 24.22 21.49 -21.50
CA MET A 445 22.95 20.79 -21.67
C MET A 445 21.77 21.63 -21.18
N PRO A 446 20.73 21.82 -22.01
CA PRO A 446 19.52 22.51 -21.55
C PRO A 446 18.86 21.74 -20.40
N MET A 447 18.70 22.41 -19.26
CA MET A 447 17.93 21.90 -18.12
C MET A 447 16.43 22.12 -18.37
N THR A 448 15.90 21.35 -19.32
CA THR A 448 14.49 21.41 -19.75
C THR A 448 13.83 20.05 -19.59
N HIS A 449 12.71 19.82 -20.28
CA HIS A 449 11.89 18.61 -20.21
C HIS A 449 12.57 17.29 -20.67
N GLY A 450 13.88 17.32 -20.97
CA GLY A 450 14.70 16.12 -21.13
C GLY A 450 14.73 15.53 -22.54
N GLY A 451 14.53 16.35 -23.58
CA GLY A 451 14.65 15.95 -24.99
C GLY A 451 16.08 15.89 -25.53
N HIS A 452 17.08 16.30 -24.75
CA HIS A 452 18.47 16.49 -25.21
C HIS A 452 19.43 15.44 -24.65
N SER A 453 20.51 15.20 -25.41
CA SER A 453 21.61 14.29 -25.12
C SER A 453 21.20 12.85 -24.84
N ILE A 454 21.03 12.07 -25.91
CA ILE A 454 20.66 10.66 -25.80
C ILE A 454 21.84 9.76 -25.45
N VAL A 455 23.07 10.12 -25.86
CA VAL A 455 24.29 9.34 -25.62
C VAL A 455 24.88 9.64 -24.24
N ALA A 456 25.09 10.91 -23.90
CA ALA A 456 25.77 11.25 -22.65
C ALA A 456 25.00 10.77 -21.40
N ARG A 457 23.66 10.76 -21.47
CA ARG A 457 22.79 10.20 -20.43
C ARG A 457 22.92 8.68 -20.23
N GLY A 458 23.56 7.96 -21.15
CA GLY A 458 23.93 6.54 -20.97
C GLY A 458 25.25 6.34 -20.22
N LEU A 459 26.04 7.40 -19.99
CA LEU A 459 27.27 7.36 -19.20
C LEU A 459 26.92 7.36 -17.70
N TYR A 460 26.35 6.25 -17.21
CA TYR A 460 25.80 6.18 -15.85
C TYR A 460 26.85 6.37 -14.76
N VAL A 461 28.09 5.91 -14.97
CA VAL A 461 29.18 6.08 -14.00
C VAL A 461 29.45 7.55 -13.73
N LEU A 462 29.46 8.40 -14.77
CA LEU A 462 29.69 9.85 -14.62
C LEU A 462 28.53 10.57 -13.90
N GLN A 463 27.31 10.04 -14.05
CA GLN A 463 26.13 10.56 -13.37
C GLN A 463 26.07 10.10 -11.91
N LEU A 464 26.34 8.82 -11.63
CA LEU A 464 26.22 8.23 -10.30
C LEU A 464 27.38 8.59 -9.37
N ARG A 465 28.57 8.86 -9.90
CA ARG A 465 29.75 9.15 -9.07
C ARG A 465 29.55 10.38 -8.16
N PRO A 466 29.04 11.54 -8.65
CA PRO A 466 28.73 12.67 -7.77
C PRO A 466 27.68 12.34 -6.69
N TRP A 467 26.65 11.55 -7.03
CA TRP A 467 25.65 11.10 -6.06
C TRP A 467 26.28 10.23 -4.97
N LYS A 468 27.07 9.23 -5.35
CA LYS A 468 27.76 8.35 -4.40
C LYS A 468 28.76 9.10 -3.51
N ALA A 469 29.38 10.16 -4.03
CA ALA A 469 30.34 10.96 -3.27
C ALA A 469 29.67 11.91 -2.25
N GLN A 470 28.43 12.34 -2.52
CA GLN A 470 27.76 13.40 -1.77
C GLN A 470 26.50 12.95 -1.03
N TRP A 471 26.02 11.72 -1.26
CA TRP A 471 24.82 11.17 -0.65
C TRP A 471 25.14 9.87 0.08
N PRO A 472 24.55 9.60 1.27
CA PRO A 472 24.78 8.36 2.00
C PRO A 472 24.51 7.12 1.15
N ALA A 473 25.43 6.15 1.17
CA ALA A 473 25.38 4.99 0.30
C ALA A 473 24.17 4.07 0.60
N ASP A 474 23.76 4.01 1.87
CA ASP A 474 22.57 3.31 2.36
C ASP A 474 21.25 4.01 1.99
N GLN A 475 21.32 5.23 1.44
CA GLN A 475 20.20 5.98 0.89
C GLN A 475 20.21 6.02 -0.64
N ILE A 476 20.94 5.13 -1.32
CA ILE A 476 20.84 4.94 -2.77
C ILE A 476 20.60 3.45 -3.07
N SER A 477 19.46 3.15 -3.69
CA SER A 477 19.21 1.85 -4.30
C SER A 477 19.28 1.93 -5.83
N VAL A 478 19.93 0.96 -6.45
CA VAL A 478 20.10 0.89 -7.91
C VAL A 478 19.51 -0.42 -8.42
N HIS A 479 18.63 -0.31 -9.41
CA HIS A 479 17.91 -1.41 -10.04
C HIS A 479 18.06 -1.36 -11.55
N SER A 480 17.81 -2.48 -12.21
CA SER A 480 17.81 -2.60 -13.67
C SER A 480 16.41 -2.82 -14.21
N LEU A 481 16.12 -2.25 -15.38
CA LEU A 481 14.90 -2.52 -16.12
C LEU A 481 14.71 -4.01 -16.43
N SER A 482 15.80 -4.79 -16.52
CA SER A 482 15.70 -6.25 -16.73
C SER A 482 15.05 -6.97 -15.56
N GLU A 483 15.20 -6.46 -14.34
CA GLU A 483 14.64 -7.04 -13.11
C GLU A 483 13.10 -6.91 -13.11
N ILE A 484 12.58 -5.81 -13.68
CA ILE A 484 11.14 -5.54 -13.78
C ILE A 484 10.53 -5.78 -15.18
N LYS A 485 11.24 -6.51 -16.05
CA LYS A 485 10.76 -6.92 -17.39
C LYS A 485 10.40 -8.40 -17.50
N GLY A 486 10.62 -9.16 -16.42
CA GLY A 486 10.41 -10.59 -16.39
C GLY A 486 8.96 -10.99 -16.11
N THR A 487 8.81 -12.16 -15.50
CA THR A 487 7.55 -12.69 -14.98
C THR A 487 7.03 -11.84 -13.82
N LYS A 488 5.76 -12.04 -13.44
CA LYS A 488 5.19 -11.47 -12.20
C LYS A 488 6.08 -11.75 -10.98
N GLY A 489 6.68 -12.94 -10.90
CA GLY A 489 7.58 -13.31 -9.81
C GLY A 489 8.89 -12.52 -9.80
N ASP A 490 9.44 -12.20 -10.97
CA ASP A 490 10.67 -11.38 -11.07
C ASP A 490 10.40 -9.94 -10.62
N ILE A 491 9.26 -9.38 -11.05
CA ILE A 491 8.80 -8.06 -10.65
C ILE A 491 8.53 -8.03 -9.15
N GLN A 492 7.84 -9.04 -8.61
CA GLN A 492 7.55 -9.12 -7.18
C GLN A 492 8.83 -9.14 -6.34
N ARG A 493 9.83 -9.98 -6.69
CA ARG A 493 11.11 -10.01 -5.94
C ARG A 493 11.81 -8.65 -5.94
N THR A 494 11.82 -7.97 -7.09
CA THR A 494 12.40 -6.62 -7.17
C THR A 494 11.63 -5.63 -6.29
N MET A 495 10.30 -5.74 -6.27
CA MET A 495 9.46 -4.87 -5.45
C MET A 495 9.58 -5.18 -3.96
N ASP A 496 9.80 -6.45 -3.57
CA ASP A 496 10.08 -6.85 -2.20
C ASP A 496 11.37 -6.19 -1.69
N ASP A 497 12.44 -6.19 -2.51
CA ASP A 497 13.70 -5.49 -2.20
C ASP A 497 13.48 -3.97 -2.06
N VAL A 498 12.67 -3.37 -2.93
CA VAL A 498 12.32 -1.94 -2.87
C VAL A 498 11.47 -1.62 -1.65
N PHE A 499 10.52 -2.49 -1.29
CA PHE A 499 9.71 -2.32 -0.09
C PHE A 499 10.57 -2.41 1.16
N ASP A 500 11.45 -3.40 1.26
CA ASP A 500 12.39 -3.52 2.39
C ASP A 500 13.33 -2.31 2.48
N TYR A 501 13.88 -1.87 1.35
CA TYR A 501 14.68 -0.66 1.26
C TYR A 501 13.94 0.58 1.77
N LEU A 502 12.64 0.71 1.50
CA LEU A 502 11.80 1.80 2.03
C LEU A 502 11.17 1.50 3.40
N HIS A 503 11.53 0.37 4.00
CA HIS A 503 10.98 -0.13 5.26
C HIS A 503 9.46 -0.26 5.23
N LEU A 504 8.91 -0.65 4.08
CA LEU A 504 7.50 -0.96 3.91
C LEU A 504 7.27 -2.44 4.26
N PRO A 505 6.10 -2.78 4.84
CA PRO A 505 5.68 -4.16 4.99
C PRO A 505 5.61 -4.90 3.64
N PRO A 506 5.64 -6.25 3.64
CA PRO A 506 5.42 -7.02 2.41
C PRO A 506 4.06 -6.72 1.78
N HIS A 507 4.04 -6.61 0.44
CA HIS A 507 2.81 -6.39 -0.32
C HIS A 507 2.90 -6.99 -1.71
N ASP A 508 1.82 -7.65 -2.14
CA ASP A 508 1.73 -8.27 -3.47
C ASP A 508 1.41 -7.21 -4.53
N CYS A 509 2.27 -7.05 -5.54
CA CYS A 509 1.99 -6.23 -6.71
C CYS A 509 0.96 -6.93 -7.61
N ILE A 510 -0.23 -6.33 -7.71
CA ILE A 510 -1.36 -6.88 -8.47
C ILE A 510 -1.19 -6.56 -9.95
N ASP A 511 -0.99 -5.28 -10.28
CA ASP A 511 -0.76 -4.79 -11.64
C ASP A 511 0.73 -4.74 -11.92
N VAL A 512 1.21 -5.69 -12.72
CA VAL A 512 2.61 -5.78 -13.15
C VAL A 512 2.81 -5.34 -14.59
N GLU A 513 1.81 -4.71 -15.21
CA GLU A 513 1.94 -4.26 -16.60
C GLU A 513 2.96 -3.14 -16.74
N ALA A 514 3.84 -3.25 -17.73
CA ALA A 514 4.80 -2.22 -18.03
C ALA A 514 4.10 -0.94 -18.51
N LYS A 515 4.47 0.20 -17.91
CA LYS A 515 3.86 1.49 -18.20
C LYS A 515 4.71 2.29 -19.17
N ASN A 516 4.06 3.16 -19.97
CA ASN A 516 4.72 3.99 -20.99
C ASN A 516 5.56 3.22 -22.03
N THR A 517 5.13 1.99 -22.36
CA THR A 517 5.71 1.19 -23.43
C THR A 517 5.36 1.77 -24.79
N ARG A 518 6.25 1.58 -25.76
CA ARG A 518 6.04 1.98 -27.16
C ARG A 518 6.51 0.86 -28.06
N LYS A 519 5.80 0.66 -29.17
CA LYS A 519 6.25 -0.18 -30.28
C LYS A 519 6.95 0.73 -31.30
N TYR A 520 8.14 0.34 -31.71
CA TYR A 520 8.92 1.02 -32.73
C TYR A 520 9.77 -0.03 -33.45
N GLU A 521 10.18 0.28 -34.68
CA GLU A 521 11.05 -0.61 -35.45
C GLU A 521 12.37 -0.87 -34.70
N PRO A 522 12.93 -2.09 -34.81
CA PRO A 522 14.21 -2.40 -34.19
C PRO A 522 15.33 -1.45 -34.64
N MET A 523 16.26 -1.16 -33.73
CA MET A 523 17.48 -0.44 -34.05
C MET A 523 18.28 -1.20 -35.12
N SER A 524 18.86 -0.49 -36.09
CA SER A 524 19.78 -1.09 -37.06
C SER A 524 21.01 -1.71 -36.37
N ALA A 525 21.56 -2.77 -36.98
CA ALA A 525 22.76 -3.43 -36.48
C ALA A 525 23.97 -2.48 -36.40
N GLU A 526 24.09 -1.56 -37.36
CA GLU A 526 25.15 -0.56 -37.40
C GLU A 526 25.05 0.45 -36.24
N SER A 527 23.87 1.04 -36.01
CA SER A 527 23.68 1.94 -34.87
C SER A 527 23.93 1.25 -33.53
N ARG A 528 23.59 -0.04 -33.43
CA ARG A 528 23.86 -0.85 -32.23
C ARG A 528 25.36 -1.07 -32.03
N ALA A 529 26.09 -1.40 -33.09
CA ALA A 529 27.54 -1.60 -33.03
C ALA A 529 28.25 -0.32 -32.57
N ILE A 530 27.90 0.84 -33.13
CA ILE A 530 28.48 2.15 -32.76
C ILE A 530 28.31 2.42 -31.26
N LEU A 531 27.10 2.25 -30.74
CA LEU A 531 26.84 2.53 -29.31
C LEU A 531 27.48 1.49 -28.38
N ASN A 532 27.51 0.22 -28.78
CA ASN A 532 28.16 -0.83 -27.99
C ASN A 532 29.69 -0.70 -27.97
N GLU A 533 30.30 -0.15 -29.02
CA GLU A 533 31.73 0.17 -29.03
C GLU A 533 32.03 1.40 -28.16
N PHE A 534 31.13 2.37 -28.14
CA PHE A 534 31.29 3.59 -27.37
C PHE A 534 31.12 3.42 -25.85
N TYR A 535 30.10 2.67 -25.41
CA TYR A 535 29.82 2.41 -23.99
C TYR A 535 30.68 1.27 -23.43
#